data_AF-A0A395NHZ6-F1
#
_entry.id   AF-A0A395NHZ6-F1
#
_cell.length_a   1.000
_cell.length_b   1.000
_cell.length_c   1.000
_cell.angle_alpha   90.00
_cell.angle_beta   90.00
_cell.angle_gamma   90.00
#
_symmetry.space_group_name_H-M   'P 1'
#
loop_
_entity.id
_entity.type
_entity.pdbx_description
1 polymer ?
#
loop_
_entity_poly.entity_id
_entity_poly.type
_entity_poly.pdbx_seq_one_letter_code
_entity_poly.pdbx_strand_id
1 'polypeptide(L)'
;MATADIFAGTGGLDASIIFDLDRPENVGTAFQETLHFMLLHYNSQVTMADLFALATVEAVGSCSNGNIIMPFRAGRVDAVGPGPSGVPEPQQDLETHTKIFAKQGSNTSEMIALVACGHSIGGISDDNTVSFDTSTDTFDNPVLYLLEDTRAKEFVANTSQNPLAFGQNETTRSDFRILNADGGDMISQMASSEDFFSNTCNTMLEPKHGVSSFIVKITDTTTGKVAVYNNRGAGFPLSDAILPVHSLSSQGRATIDGIDHIRLNLTAAVLNAEQFTNVSLNVPQPLNKGAAISPWVSETVHEALEEDRRDWFYALHGHLDKQWN
;
A
#
# COMPACT_ATOMS: atom_id res chain seq x y z
N MET A 1 1.58 -8.66 3.64
CA MET A 1 1.41 -9.91 2.87
C MET A 1 1.29 -11.05 3.86
N ALA A 2 0.47 -12.07 3.56
CA ALA A 2 0.06 -13.12 4.50
C ALA A 2 1.18 -14.06 4.97
N THR A 3 2.38 -14.00 4.36
CA THR A 3 3.54 -14.85 4.70
C THR A 3 4.42 -14.29 5.83
N ALA A 4 4.04 -13.15 6.43
CA ALA A 4 4.85 -12.50 7.45
C ALA A 4 5.05 -13.39 8.70
N ASP A 5 6.29 -13.46 9.15
CA ASP A 5 6.70 -14.03 10.44
C ASP A 5 7.41 -12.96 11.25
N ILE A 6 6.69 -12.31 12.17
CA ILE A 6 7.26 -11.23 12.97
C ILE A 6 8.29 -11.72 13.99
N PHE A 7 8.27 -13.01 14.35
CA PHE A 7 9.19 -13.60 15.30
C PHE A 7 10.52 -13.96 14.63
N ALA A 8 10.47 -14.46 13.39
CA ALA A 8 11.65 -14.76 12.59
C ALA A 8 12.17 -13.53 11.81
N GLY A 9 11.35 -12.49 11.64
CA GLY A 9 11.69 -11.31 10.84
C GLY A 9 11.76 -11.60 9.33
N THR A 10 10.87 -12.47 8.83
CA THR A 10 10.88 -12.95 7.43
C THR A 10 9.52 -12.82 6.77
N GLY A 11 9.49 -12.76 5.44
CA GLY A 11 8.26 -12.66 4.64
C GLY A 11 7.61 -11.28 4.73
N GLY A 12 6.32 -11.23 4.43
CA GLY A 12 5.57 -9.97 4.38
C GLY A 12 5.59 -9.36 2.98
N LEU A 13 5.38 -8.04 2.91
CA LEU A 13 5.28 -7.35 1.62
C LEU A 13 6.68 -7.08 1.05
N ASP A 14 7.36 -8.13 0.61
CA ASP A 14 8.75 -8.10 0.13
C ASP A 14 8.90 -8.66 -1.29
N ALA A 15 7.79 -8.88 -2.00
CA ALA A 15 7.74 -9.48 -3.34
C ALA A 15 8.32 -10.90 -3.46
N SER A 16 8.48 -11.62 -2.35
CA SER A 16 8.87 -13.04 -2.36
C SER A 16 7.91 -13.94 -3.15
N ILE A 17 6.67 -13.50 -3.37
CA ILE A 17 5.66 -14.19 -4.20
C ILE A 17 6.16 -14.56 -5.61
N ILE A 18 7.13 -13.82 -6.18
CA ILE A 18 7.74 -14.14 -7.47
C ILE A 18 8.38 -15.54 -7.50
N PHE A 19 8.85 -16.02 -6.34
CA PHE A 19 9.51 -17.31 -6.18
C PHE A 19 8.55 -18.44 -5.79
N ASP A 20 7.29 -18.13 -5.49
CA ASP A 20 6.37 -19.01 -4.76
C ASP A 20 5.02 -19.20 -5.49
N LEU A 21 4.97 -18.93 -6.79
CA LEU A 21 3.77 -19.02 -7.62
C LEU A 21 3.22 -20.44 -7.78
N ASP A 22 4.04 -21.47 -7.55
CA ASP A 22 3.69 -22.89 -7.70
C ASP A 22 3.20 -23.53 -6.39
N ARG A 23 3.14 -22.76 -5.30
CA ARG A 23 2.68 -23.24 -4.00
C ARG A 23 1.18 -23.52 -3.99
N PRO A 24 0.72 -24.57 -3.28
CA PRO A 24 -0.70 -24.90 -3.20
C PRO A 24 -1.54 -23.75 -2.62
N GLU A 25 -0.96 -22.96 -1.72
CA GLU A 25 -1.65 -21.80 -1.13
C GLU A 25 -1.74 -20.57 -2.06
N ASN A 26 -1.05 -20.58 -3.22
CA ASN A 26 -0.99 -19.48 -4.19
C ASN A 26 -1.58 -19.87 -5.55
N VAL A 27 -2.60 -20.72 -5.55
CA VAL A 27 -3.22 -21.23 -6.78
C VAL A 27 -3.91 -20.11 -7.59
N GLY A 28 -4.05 -20.33 -8.90
CA GLY A 28 -4.71 -19.39 -9.83
C GLY A 28 -3.72 -18.51 -10.63
N THR A 29 -4.24 -17.67 -11.53
CA THR A 29 -3.41 -16.80 -12.40
C THR A 29 -3.18 -15.39 -11.85
N ALA A 30 -3.88 -15.01 -10.78
CA ALA A 30 -3.92 -13.63 -10.28
C ALA A 30 -2.53 -13.03 -10.00
N PHE A 31 -1.64 -13.78 -9.34
CA PHE A 31 -0.28 -13.30 -9.06
C PHE A 31 0.55 -13.17 -10.33
N GLN A 32 0.43 -14.10 -11.28
CA GLN A 32 1.15 -14.05 -12.55
C GLN A 32 0.71 -12.84 -13.40
N GLU A 33 -0.60 -12.57 -13.46
CA GLU A 33 -1.15 -11.42 -14.17
C GLU A 33 -0.74 -10.10 -13.52
N THR A 34 -0.82 -10.02 -12.18
CA THR A 34 -0.36 -8.85 -11.42
C THR A 34 1.13 -8.59 -11.67
N LEU A 35 1.96 -9.61 -11.64
CA LEU A 35 3.39 -9.50 -11.93
C LEU A 35 3.62 -8.99 -13.36
N HIS A 36 2.91 -9.52 -14.35
CA HIS A 36 3.03 -9.08 -15.74
C HIS A 36 2.73 -7.60 -15.92
N PHE A 37 1.68 -7.10 -15.27
CA PHE A 37 1.31 -5.68 -15.29
C PHE A 37 2.38 -4.81 -14.60
N MET A 38 2.87 -5.23 -13.43
CA MET A 38 3.82 -4.44 -12.63
C MET A 38 5.24 -4.42 -13.22
N LEU A 39 5.62 -5.43 -14.01
CA LEU A 39 6.92 -5.46 -14.70
C LEU A 39 7.16 -4.25 -15.61
N LEU A 40 6.10 -3.60 -16.11
CA LEU A 40 6.21 -2.36 -16.90
C LEU A 40 6.71 -1.15 -16.10
N HIS A 41 6.58 -1.20 -14.77
CA HIS A 41 6.90 -0.12 -13.85
C HIS A 41 8.13 -0.43 -12.97
N TYR A 42 8.55 -1.68 -12.92
CA TYR A 42 9.71 -2.15 -12.17
C TYR A 42 11.03 -1.66 -12.80
N ASN A 43 11.95 -1.15 -11.99
CA ASN A 43 13.28 -0.77 -12.42
C ASN A 43 14.26 -0.67 -11.23
N SER A 44 15.52 -0.29 -11.48
CA SER A 44 16.54 -0.21 -10.42
C SER A 44 16.24 0.82 -9.31
N GLN A 45 15.27 1.71 -9.48
CA GLN A 45 14.84 2.71 -8.50
C GLN A 45 13.49 2.37 -7.86
N VAL A 46 12.75 1.41 -8.40
CA VAL A 46 11.39 1.06 -7.95
C VAL A 46 11.29 -0.46 -7.78
N THR A 47 11.17 -0.90 -6.53
CA THR A 47 11.08 -2.32 -6.19
C THR A 47 9.69 -2.88 -6.45
N MET A 48 9.60 -4.19 -6.72
CA MET A 48 8.31 -4.84 -6.91
C MET A 48 7.47 -4.78 -5.63
N ALA A 49 8.13 -4.90 -4.47
CA ALA A 49 7.49 -4.78 -3.17
C ALA A 49 6.79 -3.42 -2.97
N ASP A 50 7.40 -2.33 -3.44
CA ASP A 50 6.77 -1.01 -3.41
C ASP A 50 5.66 -0.87 -4.45
N LEU A 51 5.78 -1.47 -5.63
CA LEU A 51 4.69 -1.50 -6.61
C LEU A 51 3.44 -2.22 -6.07
N PHE A 52 3.61 -3.34 -5.37
CA PHE A 52 2.49 -4.03 -4.72
C PHE A 52 1.84 -3.19 -3.61
N ALA A 53 2.64 -2.49 -2.82
CA ALA A 53 2.12 -1.61 -1.79
C ALA A 53 1.34 -0.43 -2.40
N LEU A 54 1.87 0.17 -3.47
CA LEU A 54 1.21 1.25 -4.19
C LEU A 54 -0.11 0.79 -4.80
N ALA A 55 -0.11 -0.39 -5.44
CA ALA A 55 -1.31 -0.98 -6.02
C ALA A 55 -2.39 -1.26 -4.96
N THR A 56 -1.99 -1.69 -3.77
CA THR A 56 -2.92 -1.88 -2.65
C THR A 56 -3.51 -0.55 -2.18
N VAL A 57 -2.69 0.50 -2.09
CA VAL A 57 -3.15 1.88 -1.78
C VAL A 57 -4.17 2.37 -2.79
N GLU A 58 -3.87 2.21 -4.08
CA GLU A 58 -4.78 2.61 -5.17
C GLU A 58 -6.07 1.80 -5.15
N ALA A 59 -5.99 0.47 -5.01
CA ALA A 59 -7.15 -0.41 -5.01
C ALA A 59 -8.10 -0.09 -3.85
N VAL A 60 -7.59 0.04 -2.62
CA VAL A 60 -8.41 0.37 -1.45
C VAL A 60 -8.97 1.78 -1.53
N GLY A 61 -8.18 2.76 -1.99
CA GLY A 61 -8.66 4.13 -2.19
C GLY A 61 -9.79 4.19 -3.22
N SER A 62 -9.64 3.49 -4.34
CA SER A 62 -10.66 3.42 -5.38
C SER A 62 -11.91 2.67 -4.94
N CYS A 63 -11.77 1.50 -4.31
CA CYS A 63 -12.89 0.71 -3.83
C CYS A 63 -13.63 1.40 -2.67
N SER A 64 -12.96 2.19 -1.84
CA SER A 64 -13.64 2.93 -0.76
C SER A 64 -14.22 4.28 -1.21
N ASN A 65 -14.15 4.62 -2.50
CA ASN A 65 -14.51 5.95 -3.01
C ASN A 65 -13.81 7.09 -2.22
N GLY A 66 -12.57 6.86 -1.80
CA GLY A 66 -11.77 7.79 -1.00
C GLY A 66 -12.09 7.82 0.50
N ASN A 67 -13.00 6.99 1.01
CA ASN A 67 -13.31 6.95 2.45
C ASN A 67 -12.20 6.29 3.28
N ILE A 68 -11.43 5.38 2.67
CA ILE A 68 -10.28 4.73 3.29
C ILE A 68 -9.03 5.20 2.58
N ILE A 69 -8.19 5.93 3.32
CA ILE A 69 -6.99 6.55 2.79
C ILE A 69 -5.80 5.95 3.50
N MET A 70 -5.06 5.12 2.77
CA MET A 70 -3.87 4.46 3.26
C MET A 70 -2.62 5.26 2.89
N PRO A 71 -1.76 5.64 3.85
CA PRO A 71 -0.50 6.28 3.55
C PRO A 71 0.44 5.28 2.87
N PHE A 72 0.86 5.58 1.65
CA PHE A 72 1.92 4.88 0.96
C PHE A 72 3.28 5.18 1.61
N ARG A 73 4.12 4.16 1.76
CA ARG A 73 5.48 4.29 2.29
C ARG A 73 6.40 3.50 1.38
N ALA A 74 7.27 4.13 0.61
CA ALA A 74 8.23 3.40 -0.23
C ALA A 74 9.53 3.09 0.52
N GLY A 75 10.42 2.32 -0.12
CA GLY A 75 11.69 1.86 0.43
C GLY A 75 11.70 0.38 0.79
N ARG A 76 10.68 -0.40 0.39
CA ARG A 76 10.72 -1.86 0.55
C ARG A 76 11.81 -2.44 -0.34
N VAL A 77 12.45 -3.50 0.14
CA VAL A 77 13.49 -4.22 -0.58
C VAL A 77 12.89 -5.53 -1.06
N ASP A 78 13.08 -5.84 -2.33
CA ASP A 78 12.65 -7.12 -2.89
C ASP A 78 13.42 -8.27 -2.24
N ALA A 79 12.71 -9.33 -1.91
CA ALA A 79 13.26 -10.57 -1.44
C ALA A 79 14.17 -11.18 -2.51
N VAL A 80 15.21 -11.88 -2.06
CA VAL A 80 16.15 -12.61 -2.93
C VAL A 80 15.82 -14.10 -3.04
N GLY A 81 14.64 -14.48 -2.57
CA GLY A 81 14.19 -15.86 -2.53
C GLY A 81 12.77 -15.98 -1.97
N PRO A 82 12.29 -17.23 -1.84
CA PRO A 82 10.94 -17.53 -1.42
C PRO A 82 10.68 -17.10 0.04
N GLY A 83 9.44 -16.71 0.32
CA GLY A 83 8.98 -16.34 1.65
C GLY A 83 8.59 -17.58 2.49
N PRO A 84 8.30 -17.42 3.79
CA PRO A 84 7.71 -18.50 4.58
C PRO A 84 6.41 -19.00 3.93
N SER A 85 6.16 -20.31 4.00
CA SER A 85 4.88 -20.90 3.57
C SER A 85 3.81 -20.74 4.64
N GLY A 86 2.56 -21.05 4.25
CA GLY A 86 1.43 -21.08 5.19
C GLY A 86 0.55 -19.84 5.14
N VAL A 87 0.25 -19.35 3.94
CA VAL A 87 -0.93 -18.49 3.74
C VAL A 87 -2.16 -19.28 4.21
N PRO A 88 -3.12 -18.67 4.94
CA PRO A 88 -4.32 -19.35 5.41
C PRO A 88 -5.09 -20.03 4.28
N GLU A 89 -5.36 -21.32 4.42
CA GLU A 89 -6.21 -22.07 3.50
C GLU A 89 -7.64 -22.14 4.05
N PRO A 90 -8.68 -22.17 3.19
CA PRO A 90 -10.07 -22.10 3.63
C PRO A 90 -10.54 -23.36 4.37
N GLN A 91 -9.85 -24.49 4.24
CA GLN A 91 -10.18 -25.74 4.94
C GLN A 91 -9.60 -25.84 6.35
N GLN A 92 -8.65 -24.96 6.70
CA GLN A 92 -7.98 -24.99 8.00
C GLN A 92 -8.94 -24.59 9.13
N ASP A 93 -8.69 -25.13 10.33
CA ASP A 93 -9.50 -24.81 11.51
C ASP A 93 -9.16 -23.42 12.10
N LEU A 94 -10.04 -22.95 12.99
CA LEU A 94 -9.90 -21.62 13.60
C LEU A 94 -8.62 -21.50 14.45
N GLU A 95 -8.19 -22.58 15.10
CA GLU A 95 -6.95 -22.56 15.90
C GLU A 95 -5.72 -22.34 15.00
N THR A 96 -5.69 -23.00 13.84
CA THR A 96 -4.66 -22.84 12.83
C THR A 96 -4.66 -21.43 12.26
N HIS A 97 -5.83 -20.89 11.87
CA HIS A 97 -5.96 -19.50 11.42
C HIS A 97 -5.46 -18.52 12.48
N THR A 98 -5.90 -18.67 13.74
CA THR A 98 -5.49 -17.79 14.84
C THR A 98 -3.97 -17.79 15.01
N LYS A 99 -3.31 -18.94 14.91
CA LYS A 99 -1.84 -19.06 14.98
C LYS A 99 -1.16 -18.39 13.79
N ILE A 100 -1.70 -18.54 12.57
CA ILE A 100 -1.15 -17.90 11.37
C ILE A 100 -1.27 -16.37 11.45
N PHE A 101 -2.42 -15.83 11.88
CA PHE A 101 -2.60 -14.39 12.05
C PHE A 101 -1.75 -13.84 13.21
N ALA A 102 -1.62 -14.58 14.32
CA ALA A 102 -0.71 -14.21 15.42
C ALA A 102 0.76 -14.15 14.98
N LYS A 103 1.17 -15.02 14.05
CA LYS A 103 2.50 -15.01 13.44
C LYS A 103 2.76 -13.76 12.58
N GLN A 104 1.70 -13.16 12.05
CA GLN A 104 1.73 -11.88 11.34
C GLN A 104 1.64 -10.67 12.29
N GLY A 105 1.45 -10.91 13.60
CA GLY A 105 1.32 -9.88 14.62
C GLY A 105 -0.11 -9.47 14.95
N SER A 106 -1.12 -10.18 14.44
CA SER A 106 -2.53 -9.88 14.68
C SER A 106 -3.12 -10.67 15.84
N ASN A 107 -3.93 -10.03 16.67
CA ASN A 107 -4.82 -10.69 17.63
C ASN A 107 -6.13 -11.15 16.97
N THR A 108 -7.03 -11.80 17.73
CA THR A 108 -8.30 -12.32 17.21
C THR A 108 -9.20 -11.23 16.62
N SER A 109 -9.35 -10.08 17.28
CA SER A 109 -10.18 -8.97 16.78
C SER A 109 -9.59 -8.36 15.51
N GLU A 110 -8.27 -8.24 15.45
CA GLU A 110 -7.53 -7.78 14.26
C GLU A 110 -7.66 -8.78 13.09
N MET A 111 -7.62 -10.09 13.36
CA MET A 111 -7.89 -11.13 12.36
C MET A 111 -9.30 -10.99 11.79
N ILE A 112 -10.32 -10.86 12.64
CA ILE A 112 -11.71 -10.67 12.21
C ILE A 112 -11.84 -9.43 11.34
N ALA A 113 -11.31 -8.31 11.80
CA ALA A 113 -11.37 -7.03 11.12
C ALA A 113 -10.67 -7.09 9.76
N LEU A 114 -9.46 -7.66 9.69
CA LEU A 114 -8.70 -7.76 8.45
C LEU A 114 -9.41 -8.64 7.41
N VAL A 115 -10.00 -9.77 7.83
CA VAL A 115 -10.78 -10.64 6.94
C VAL A 115 -12.06 -9.94 6.48
N ALA A 116 -12.80 -9.29 7.39
CA ALA A 116 -14.01 -8.56 7.05
C ALA A 116 -13.76 -7.42 6.05
N CYS A 117 -12.67 -6.67 6.22
CA CYS A 117 -12.30 -5.60 5.30
C CYS A 117 -11.78 -6.15 3.96
N GLY A 118 -10.87 -7.13 4.00
CA GLY A 118 -10.23 -7.69 2.81
C GLY A 118 -11.21 -8.43 1.90
N HIS A 119 -12.12 -9.23 2.48
CA HIS A 119 -13.14 -9.96 1.73
C HIS A 119 -14.40 -9.15 1.47
N SER A 120 -14.38 -7.84 1.76
CA SER A 120 -15.45 -6.95 1.31
C SER A 120 -15.28 -6.54 -0.17
N ILE A 121 -14.15 -6.89 -0.80
CA ILE A 121 -13.82 -6.58 -2.18
C ILE A 121 -13.27 -7.81 -2.91
N GLY A 122 -13.51 -7.89 -4.21
CA GLY A 122 -12.99 -8.95 -5.06
C GLY A 122 -13.88 -10.19 -5.12
N GLY A 123 -13.32 -11.31 -5.58
CA GLY A 123 -14.08 -12.53 -5.69
C GLY A 123 -13.28 -13.78 -5.94
N ILE A 124 -13.98 -14.91 -5.86
CA ILE A 124 -13.43 -16.24 -6.07
C ILE A 124 -13.80 -16.68 -7.48
N SER A 125 -12.82 -17.20 -8.22
CA SER A 125 -12.99 -17.77 -9.55
C SER A 125 -12.81 -19.29 -9.52
N ASP A 126 -13.47 -19.98 -10.45
CA ASP A 126 -13.49 -21.44 -10.60
C ASP A 126 -12.11 -22.04 -10.96
N ASP A 127 -11.13 -21.20 -11.30
CA ASP A 127 -9.74 -21.60 -11.56
C ASP A 127 -8.95 -21.89 -10.28
N ASN A 128 -9.48 -21.54 -9.10
CA ASN A 128 -8.96 -22.01 -7.84
C ASN A 128 -9.37 -23.47 -7.61
N THR A 129 -8.39 -24.35 -7.34
CA THR A 129 -8.60 -25.81 -7.18
C THR A 129 -9.53 -26.22 -6.03
N VAL A 130 -9.98 -25.26 -5.23
CA VAL A 130 -11.06 -25.45 -4.27
C VAL A 130 -12.35 -25.12 -4.99
N SER A 131 -13.09 -26.13 -5.44
CA SER A 131 -14.45 -25.94 -5.94
C SER A 131 -15.34 -25.52 -4.77
N PHE A 132 -15.69 -24.23 -4.74
CA PHE A 132 -16.54 -23.64 -3.71
C PHE A 132 -18.04 -23.83 -4.02
N ASP A 133 -18.38 -23.99 -5.30
CA ASP A 133 -19.70 -24.38 -5.83
C ASP A 133 -19.55 -24.87 -7.29
N THR A 134 -20.59 -25.48 -7.86
CA THR A 134 -20.82 -25.75 -9.28
C THR A 134 -21.70 -24.70 -9.98
N SER A 135 -22.27 -23.73 -9.25
CA SER A 135 -22.87 -22.52 -9.84
C SER A 135 -21.78 -21.51 -10.16
N THR A 136 -21.69 -21.11 -11.44
CA THR A 136 -20.75 -20.12 -11.99
C THR A 136 -21.08 -18.68 -11.56
N ASP A 137 -21.41 -18.47 -10.29
CA ASP A 137 -21.88 -17.18 -9.81
C ASP A 137 -20.85 -16.59 -8.85
N THR A 138 -20.25 -15.52 -9.38
CA THR A 138 -19.41 -14.51 -8.77
C THR A 138 -19.58 -14.37 -7.27
N PHE A 139 -18.45 -14.23 -6.56
CA PHE A 139 -18.47 -13.48 -5.32
C PHE A 139 -19.13 -12.13 -5.65
N ASP A 140 -20.27 -11.90 -5.02
CA ASP A 140 -21.11 -10.74 -5.23
C ASP A 140 -21.81 -10.71 -6.61
N ASN A 141 -23.11 -10.41 -6.55
CA ASN A 141 -23.89 -9.86 -7.66
C ASN A 141 -23.04 -8.77 -8.37
N PRO A 142 -23.09 -8.58 -9.70
CA PRO A 142 -22.11 -7.79 -10.47
C PRO A 142 -22.21 -6.26 -10.29
N VAL A 143 -22.42 -5.76 -9.06
CA VAL A 143 -22.85 -4.38 -8.81
C VAL A 143 -22.05 -3.62 -7.76
N LEU A 144 -21.18 -4.21 -6.93
CA LEU A 144 -20.49 -3.38 -5.93
C LEU A 144 -19.02 -3.75 -5.67
N TYR A 145 -18.12 -3.10 -6.41
CA TYR A 145 -16.67 -3.04 -6.14
C TYR A 145 -16.31 -2.13 -4.95
N LEU A 146 -17.25 -1.89 -4.02
CA LEU A 146 -17.09 -0.91 -2.98
C LEU A 146 -16.71 -1.54 -1.64
N LEU A 147 -15.73 -0.94 -0.97
CA LEU A 147 -15.30 -1.27 0.37
C LEU A 147 -16.21 -0.56 1.37
N GLU A 148 -17.34 -1.20 1.69
CA GLU A 148 -18.44 -0.68 2.52
C GLU A 148 -18.99 -1.75 3.47
N ASP A 149 -19.75 -1.34 4.49
CA ASP A 149 -20.32 -2.22 5.51
C ASP A 149 -21.39 -3.21 5.00
N THR A 150 -21.79 -3.12 3.73
CA THR A 150 -22.82 -3.96 3.11
C THR A 150 -22.51 -5.45 3.27
N ARG A 151 -21.25 -5.86 3.11
CA ARG A 151 -20.85 -7.27 3.23
C ARG A 151 -20.94 -7.74 4.69
N ALA A 152 -20.59 -6.89 5.66
CA ALA A 152 -20.80 -7.17 7.07
C ALA A 152 -22.29 -7.29 7.42
N LYS A 153 -23.14 -6.40 6.89
CA LYS A 153 -24.61 -6.47 7.04
C LYS A 153 -25.19 -7.78 6.49
N GLU A 154 -24.78 -8.18 5.29
CA GLU A 154 -25.24 -9.43 4.67
C GLU A 154 -24.78 -10.67 5.44
N PHE A 155 -23.56 -10.65 5.99
CA PHE A 155 -23.08 -11.73 6.84
C PHE A 155 -23.94 -11.86 8.11
N VAL A 156 -24.15 -10.76 8.84
CA VAL A 156 -24.96 -10.73 10.07
C VAL A 156 -26.42 -11.10 9.80
N ALA A 157 -26.95 -10.74 8.63
CA ALA A 157 -28.31 -11.08 8.21
C ALA A 157 -28.47 -12.51 7.67
N ASN A 158 -27.37 -13.28 7.53
CA ASN A 158 -27.34 -14.58 6.86
C ASN A 158 -27.88 -14.54 5.41
N THR A 159 -27.68 -13.43 4.70
CA THR A 159 -28.12 -13.24 3.30
C THR A 159 -26.95 -13.20 2.32
N SER A 160 -25.71 -13.21 2.81
CA SER A 160 -24.51 -13.16 1.97
C SER A 160 -24.41 -14.37 1.06
N GLN A 161 -23.95 -14.14 -0.18
CA GLN A 161 -23.61 -15.18 -1.15
C GLN A 161 -22.15 -15.64 -1.05
N ASN A 162 -21.41 -15.17 -0.04
CA ASN A 162 -20.02 -15.56 0.17
C ASN A 162 -19.91 -17.09 0.43
N PRO A 163 -19.30 -17.88 -0.47
CA PRO A 163 -19.21 -19.32 -0.29
C PRO A 163 -18.28 -19.72 0.86
N LEU A 164 -17.36 -18.85 1.27
CA LEU A 164 -16.52 -19.03 2.48
C LEU A 164 -17.29 -18.74 3.77
N ALA A 165 -18.51 -18.22 3.69
CA ALA A 165 -19.39 -18.03 4.85
C ALA A 165 -20.59 -18.99 4.83
N PHE A 166 -21.22 -19.16 3.66
CA PHE A 166 -22.50 -19.85 3.53
C PHE A 166 -22.53 -20.96 2.46
N GLY A 167 -21.40 -21.25 1.79
CA GLY A 167 -21.33 -22.28 0.73
C GLY A 167 -21.62 -23.69 1.25
N GLN A 168 -22.00 -24.65 0.40
CA GLN A 168 -22.47 -25.97 0.85
C GLN A 168 -21.43 -26.79 1.64
N ASN A 169 -20.14 -26.60 1.34
CA ASN A 169 -19.06 -27.30 2.04
C ASN A 169 -18.65 -26.55 3.31
N GLU A 170 -19.10 -27.04 4.47
CA GLU A 170 -18.78 -26.43 5.77
C GLU A 170 -17.27 -26.37 6.08
N THR A 171 -16.49 -27.31 5.53
CA THR A 171 -15.04 -27.35 5.74
C THR A 171 -14.37 -26.10 5.17
N THR A 172 -14.84 -25.61 4.02
CA THR A 172 -14.29 -24.41 3.35
C THR A 172 -14.86 -23.09 3.87
N ARG A 173 -15.76 -23.12 4.85
CA ARG A 173 -16.37 -21.89 5.41
C ARG A 173 -15.43 -21.12 6.36
N SER A 174 -14.26 -20.71 5.89
CA SER A 174 -13.27 -19.98 6.71
C SER A 174 -13.81 -18.67 7.26
N ASP A 175 -14.52 -17.90 6.44
CA ASP A 175 -15.05 -16.60 6.84
C ASP A 175 -16.11 -16.77 7.91
N PHE A 176 -16.97 -17.79 7.81
CA PHE A 176 -17.92 -18.12 8.87
C PHE A 176 -17.21 -18.37 10.21
N ARG A 177 -16.12 -19.16 10.20
CA ARG A 177 -15.39 -19.49 11.43
C ARG A 177 -14.63 -18.29 11.99
N ILE A 178 -13.96 -17.54 11.14
CA ILE A 178 -13.17 -16.38 11.53
C ILE A 178 -14.07 -15.26 12.04
N LEU A 179 -15.11 -14.87 11.29
CA LEU A 179 -15.98 -13.75 11.66
C LEU A 179 -16.83 -14.02 12.91
N ASN A 180 -17.00 -15.29 13.31
CA ASN A 180 -17.63 -15.69 14.56
C ASN A 180 -16.63 -16.02 15.68
N ALA A 181 -15.32 -15.79 15.49
CA ALA A 181 -14.30 -16.22 16.46
C ALA A 181 -14.41 -15.53 17.83
N ASP A 182 -15.03 -14.36 17.88
CA ASP A 182 -15.35 -13.61 19.10
C ASP A 182 -16.84 -13.70 19.49
N GLY A 183 -17.58 -14.66 18.92
CA GLY A 183 -19.04 -14.74 19.08
C GLY A 183 -19.82 -13.86 18.10
N GLY A 184 -19.15 -13.21 17.15
CA GLY A 184 -19.76 -12.33 16.14
C GLY A 184 -19.83 -10.87 16.58
N ASP A 185 -19.13 -10.49 17.66
CA ASP A 185 -19.20 -9.15 18.26
C ASP A 185 -18.59 -8.08 17.34
N MET A 186 -17.38 -8.31 16.82
CA MET A 186 -16.70 -7.35 15.94
C MET A 186 -17.42 -7.17 14.61
N ILE A 187 -17.81 -8.27 13.95
CA ILE A 187 -18.51 -8.20 12.66
C ILE A 187 -19.90 -7.55 12.80
N SER A 188 -20.58 -7.75 13.93
CA SER A 188 -21.85 -7.07 14.23
C SER A 188 -21.67 -5.56 14.43
N GLN A 189 -20.58 -5.12 15.07
CA GLN A 189 -20.25 -3.70 15.18
C GLN A 189 -19.97 -3.08 13.80
N MET A 190 -19.16 -3.76 12.99
CA MET A 190 -18.87 -3.37 11.60
C MET A 190 -20.15 -3.27 10.75
N ALA A 191 -21.10 -4.20 10.89
CA ALA A 191 -22.38 -4.16 10.19
C ALA A 191 -23.31 -3.02 10.67
N SER A 192 -23.13 -2.52 11.88
CA SER A 192 -24.02 -1.53 12.49
C SER A 192 -23.70 -0.08 12.12
N SER A 193 -22.49 0.18 11.60
CA SER A 193 -22.01 1.55 11.32
C SER A 193 -20.94 1.55 10.22
N GLU A 194 -21.25 2.22 9.12
CA GLU A 194 -20.31 2.49 8.03
C GLU A 194 -19.05 3.23 8.54
N ASP A 195 -19.21 4.21 9.43
CA ASP A 195 -18.07 4.92 10.03
C ASP A 195 -17.19 3.97 10.84
N PHE A 196 -17.78 3.05 11.62
CA PHE A 196 -17.01 2.07 12.38
C PHE A 196 -16.30 1.08 11.45
N PHE A 197 -16.98 0.61 10.40
CA PHE A 197 -16.40 -0.23 9.36
C PHE A 197 -15.20 0.47 8.70
N SER A 198 -15.42 1.66 8.14
CA SER A 198 -14.39 2.44 7.43
C SER A 198 -13.19 2.77 8.33
N ASN A 199 -13.41 3.19 9.59
CA ASN A 199 -12.31 3.46 10.53
C ASN A 199 -11.53 2.20 10.91
N THR A 200 -12.23 1.08 11.09
CA THR A 200 -11.61 -0.23 11.35
C THR A 200 -10.75 -0.63 10.15
N CYS A 201 -11.30 -0.58 8.94
CA CYS A 201 -10.58 -0.95 7.73
C CYS A 201 -9.41 -0.02 7.45
N ASN A 202 -9.55 1.29 7.69
CA ASN A 202 -8.43 2.22 7.61
C ASN A 202 -7.28 1.82 8.55
N THR A 203 -7.60 1.48 9.80
CA THR A 203 -6.59 1.05 10.79
C THR A 203 -5.93 -0.28 10.41
N MET A 204 -6.72 -1.26 9.96
CA MET A 204 -6.23 -2.62 9.68
C MET A 204 -5.46 -2.72 8.36
N LEU A 205 -5.83 -1.90 7.38
CA LEU A 205 -5.17 -1.87 6.08
C LEU A 205 -4.00 -0.87 6.07
N GLU A 206 -3.86 -0.03 7.11
CA GLU A 206 -2.80 0.97 7.18
C GLU A 206 -1.40 0.33 7.07
N PRO A 207 -0.53 0.85 6.19
CA PRO A 207 0.86 0.40 6.04
C PRO A 207 1.77 0.69 7.24
N LYS A 208 1.26 0.89 8.47
CA LYS A 208 2.07 0.90 9.70
C LYS A 208 2.82 -0.43 9.93
N HIS A 209 2.40 -1.50 9.25
CA HIS A 209 3.12 -2.76 9.10
C HIS A 209 4.11 -2.79 7.92
N GLY A 210 4.17 -1.71 7.13
CA GLY A 210 5.16 -1.41 6.10
C GLY A 210 6.23 -0.44 6.63
N VAL A 211 7.42 -0.51 6.02
CA VAL A 211 8.64 0.15 6.52
C VAL A 211 8.43 1.66 6.75
N SER A 212 8.48 2.10 8.00
CA SER A 212 8.35 3.52 8.41
C SER A 212 9.61 4.34 8.18
N SER A 213 10.76 3.66 8.04
CA SER A 213 12.08 4.26 7.80
C SER A 213 12.98 3.26 7.08
N PHE A 214 13.69 3.68 6.04
CA PHE A 214 14.63 2.80 5.31
C PHE A 214 16.09 3.27 5.44
N ILE A 215 17.03 2.37 5.15
CA ILE A 215 18.46 2.67 5.02
C ILE A 215 18.85 2.48 3.55
N VAL A 216 19.56 3.45 2.97
CA VAL A 216 20.04 3.38 1.60
C VAL A 216 21.34 2.60 1.57
N LYS A 217 21.40 1.52 0.78
CA LYS A 217 22.66 0.82 0.47
C LYS A 217 23.04 1.11 -0.97
N ILE A 218 24.19 1.74 -1.18
CA ILE A 218 24.76 1.97 -2.51
C ILE A 218 25.88 0.95 -2.71
N THR A 219 25.72 0.09 -3.70
CA THR A 219 26.76 -0.86 -4.11
C THR A 219 27.43 -0.34 -5.38
N ASP A 220 28.73 -0.12 -5.30
CA ASP A 220 29.55 0.11 -6.49
C ASP A 220 29.67 -1.22 -7.24
N THR A 221 29.06 -1.30 -8.42
CA THR A 221 29.02 -2.51 -9.25
C THR A 221 30.37 -2.86 -9.89
N THR A 222 31.32 -1.94 -9.90
CA THR A 222 32.66 -2.15 -10.46
C THR A 222 33.64 -2.63 -9.40
N THR A 223 33.52 -2.12 -8.18
CA THR A 223 34.44 -2.44 -7.07
C THR A 223 33.85 -3.39 -6.03
N GLY A 224 32.54 -3.65 -6.07
CA GLY A 224 31.80 -4.46 -5.09
C GLY A 224 31.63 -3.79 -3.72
N LYS A 225 32.03 -2.52 -3.58
CA LYS A 225 32.00 -1.82 -2.29
C LYS A 225 30.58 -1.34 -1.97
N VAL A 226 30.11 -1.64 -0.76
CA VAL A 226 28.80 -1.21 -0.26
C VAL A 226 28.95 -0.04 0.71
N ALA A 227 28.23 1.05 0.45
CA ALA A 227 28.06 2.19 1.35
C ALA A 227 26.64 2.20 1.91
N VAL A 228 26.49 2.31 3.23
CA VAL A 228 25.18 2.34 3.91
C VAL A 228 24.92 3.72 4.48
N TYR A 229 23.78 4.31 4.11
CA TYR A 229 23.29 5.58 4.62
C TYR A 229 22.03 5.29 5.44
N ASN A 230 22.08 5.58 6.73
CA ASN A 230 21.02 5.23 7.68
C ASN A 230 20.54 6.44 8.50
N ASN A 231 20.84 7.67 8.06
CA ASN A 231 20.51 8.91 8.78
C ASN A 231 20.89 8.85 10.28
N ARG A 232 22.12 8.44 10.59
CA ARG A 232 22.60 8.23 11.98
C ARG A 232 21.75 7.25 12.80
N GLY A 233 21.13 6.27 12.14
CA GLY A 233 20.26 5.28 12.76
C GLY A 233 18.79 5.68 12.87
N ALA A 234 18.42 6.90 12.46
CA ALA A 234 17.02 7.35 12.43
C ALA A 234 16.26 6.86 11.18
N GLY A 235 16.96 6.33 10.17
CA GLY A 235 16.40 6.02 8.86
C GLY A 235 15.92 7.27 8.10
N PHE A 236 15.52 7.08 6.85
CA PHE A 236 14.90 8.13 6.05
C PHE A 236 13.39 7.94 6.08
N PRO A 237 12.62 8.91 6.61
CA PRO A 237 11.17 8.86 6.50
C PRO A 237 10.79 9.20 5.04
N LEU A 238 10.01 8.32 4.39
CA LEU A 238 9.28 8.71 3.19
C LEU A 238 7.87 9.11 3.61
N SER A 239 7.49 10.36 3.32
CA SER A 239 6.10 10.81 3.38
C SER A 239 5.60 10.90 1.94
N ASP A 240 4.53 10.18 1.64
CA ASP A 240 3.83 10.18 0.35
C ASP A 240 2.74 11.24 0.26
N ALA A 241 2.52 12.00 1.33
CA ALA A 241 1.47 13.00 1.36
C ALA A 241 1.67 14.11 0.30
N ILE A 242 2.91 14.30 -0.17
CA ILE A 242 3.28 15.19 -1.27
C ILE A 242 4.28 14.46 -2.17
N LEU A 243 3.87 14.12 -3.39
CA LEU A 243 4.70 13.40 -4.37
C LEU A 243 5.03 14.30 -5.57
N PRO A 244 6.31 14.51 -5.92
CA PRO A 244 6.66 15.28 -7.11
C PRO A 244 6.25 14.52 -8.39
N VAL A 245 5.52 15.19 -9.28
CA VAL A 245 5.11 14.65 -10.59
C VAL A 245 6.11 15.12 -11.64
N HIS A 246 7.19 14.36 -11.79
CA HIS A 246 8.32 14.73 -12.66
C HIS A 246 7.93 14.94 -14.14
N SER A 247 6.95 14.19 -14.65
CA SER A 247 6.46 14.32 -16.03
C SER A 247 5.72 15.62 -16.30
N LEU A 248 5.18 16.27 -15.27
CA LEU A 248 4.49 17.56 -15.34
C LEU A 248 5.35 18.72 -14.82
N SER A 249 6.48 18.41 -14.19
CA SER A 249 7.47 19.38 -13.76
C SER A 249 8.42 19.73 -14.91
N SER A 250 8.94 20.96 -14.92
CA SER A 250 9.85 21.43 -15.96
C SER A 250 10.89 22.41 -15.45
N GLN A 251 11.98 22.52 -16.20
CA GLN A 251 13.02 23.52 -16.01
C GLN A 251 13.05 24.44 -17.22
N GLY A 252 13.04 25.75 -16.99
CA GLY A 252 13.13 26.78 -18.01
C GLY A 252 14.05 27.92 -17.61
N ARG A 253 14.00 29.00 -18.38
CA ARG A 253 14.62 30.29 -18.02
C ARG A 253 13.57 31.37 -17.94
N ALA A 254 13.75 32.30 -17.02
CA ALA A 254 12.94 33.50 -16.91
C ALA A 254 13.87 34.70 -16.71
N THR A 255 13.62 35.79 -17.45
CA THR A 255 14.34 37.04 -17.24
C THR A 255 13.53 37.92 -16.29
N ILE A 256 14.06 38.23 -15.12
CA ILE A 256 13.43 39.07 -14.11
C ILE A 256 14.35 40.27 -13.88
N ASP A 257 13.82 41.48 -14.01
CA ASP A 257 14.58 42.72 -13.87
C ASP A 257 15.87 42.78 -14.73
N GLY A 258 15.85 42.13 -15.89
CA GLY A 258 16.98 42.07 -16.83
C GLY A 258 18.06 41.05 -16.49
N ILE A 259 17.84 40.19 -15.49
CA ILE A 259 18.72 39.10 -15.09
C ILE A 259 18.08 37.78 -15.50
N ASP A 260 18.88 36.84 -16.04
CA ASP A 260 18.41 35.50 -16.38
C ASP A 260 18.43 34.59 -15.15
N HIS A 261 17.26 34.06 -14.81
CA HIS A 261 17.02 33.05 -13.78
C HIS A 261 16.71 31.71 -14.45
N ILE A 262 17.11 30.61 -13.81
CA ILE A 262 16.52 29.30 -14.08
C ILE A 262 15.20 29.26 -13.31
N ARG A 263 14.12 28.97 -14.04
CA ARG A 263 12.80 28.74 -13.48
C ARG A 263 12.57 27.25 -13.34
N LEU A 264 12.24 26.78 -12.14
CA LEU A 264 11.73 25.44 -11.92
C LEU A 264 10.22 25.52 -11.76
N ASN A 265 9.46 24.93 -12.68
CA ASN A 265 8.03 24.73 -12.51
C ASN A 265 7.83 23.33 -11.96
N LEU A 266 7.22 23.21 -10.79
CA LEU A 266 7.04 21.94 -10.11
C LEU A 266 5.55 21.64 -10.00
N THR A 267 5.20 20.42 -10.35
CA THR A 267 3.89 19.85 -10.05
C THR A 267 4.08 18.79 -9.00
N ALA A 268 3.33 18.87 -7.91
CA ALA A 268 3.24 17.81 -6.92
C ALA A 268 1.79 17.33 -6.81
N ALA A 269 1.63 16.02 -6.69
CA ALA A 269 0.37 15.40 -6.29
C ALA A 269 0.32 15.44 -4.76
N VAL A 270 -0.75 16.02 -4.22
CA VAL A 270 -0.97 16.13 -2.78
C VAL A 270 -2.19 15.33 -2.38
N LEU A 271 -2.02 14.49 -1.36
CA LEU A 271 -3.09 13.64 -0.85
C LEU A 271 -4.20 14.51 -0.25
N ASN A 272 -5.43 14.36 -0.74
CA ASN A 272 -6.56 15.23 -0.36
C ASN A 272 -6.96 15.13 1.12
N ALA A 273 -6.58 14.03 1.78
CA ALA A 273 -6.82 13.76 3.20
C ALA A 273 -6.08 14.70 4.16
N GLU A 274 -4.96 15.28 3.68
CA GLU A 274 -4.04 16.04 4.50
C GLU A 274 -4.26 17.53 4.22
N GLN A 275 -4.76 18.27 5.22
CA GLN A 275 -4.91 19.72 5.11
C GLN A 275 -3.56 20.41 5.30
N PHE A 276 -2.77 20.49 4.22
CA PHE A 276 -1.53 21.25 4.24
C PHE A 276 -1.79 22.75 4.12
N THR A 277 -1.54 23.49 5.21
CA THR A 277 -1.63 24.96 5.18
C THR A 277 -0.35 25.62 4.66
N ASN A 278 0.79 24.92 4.74
CA ASN A 278 2.12 25.44 4.40
C ASN A 278 2.96 24.37 3.69
N VAL A 279 2.70 24.14 2.40
CA VAL A 279 3.62 23.36 1.56
C VAL A 279 4.81 24.24 1.20
N SER A 280 6.03 23.72 1.39
CA SER A 280 7.25 24.43 1.04
C SER A 280 8.20 23.52 0.28
N LEU A 281 8.83 24.09 -0.75
CA LEU A 281 9.93 23.44 -1.45
C LEU A 281 11.24 23.84 -0.79
N ASN A 282 12.00 22.84 -0.34
CA ASN A 282 13.36 23.03 0.14
C ASN A 282 14.33 22.54 -0.93
N VAL A 283 15.04 23.47 -1.58
CA VAL A 283 16.09 23.13 -2.56
C VAL A 283 17.45 23.29 -1.88
N PRO A 284 18.10 22.20 -1.44
CA PRO A 284 19.42 22.30 -0.82
C PRO A 284 20.45 22.71 -1.88
N GLN A 285 21.22 23.75 -1.59
CA GLN A 285 22.28 24.22 -2.48
C GLN A 285 23.68 23.91 -1.94
N PRO A 286 24.59 23.37 -2.78
CA PRO A 286 25.99 23.31 -2.41
C PRO A 286 26.60 24.72 -2.51
N LEU A 287 27.15 25.27 -1.42
CA LEU A 287 27.91 26.51 -1.54
C LEU A 287 29.15 26.27 -2.38
N ASN A 288 29.29 26.91 -3.53
CA ASN A 288 30.52 26.85 -4.31
C ASN A 288 31.60 27.75 -3.66
N LYS A 289 32.11 27.35 -2.49
CA LYS A 289 33.36 27.86 -1.93
C LYS A 289 34.44 26.86 -2.33
N GLY A 290 35.56 27.33 -2.88
CA GLY A 290 36.65 26.51 -3.42
C GLY A 290 37.42 25.64 -2.42
N ALA A 291 36.74 25.02 -1.44
CA ALA A 291 37.27 24.09 -0.46
C ALA A 291 36.65 22.69 -0.68
N ALA A 292 37.38 21.65 -0.27
CA ALA A 292 37.01 20.24 -0.51
C ALA A 292 35.70 19.76 0.17
N ILE A 293 35.09 20.60 1.03
CA ILE A 293 33.79 20.35 1.65
C ILE A 293 32.99 21.66 1.64
N SER A 294 31.92 21.68 0.86
CA SER A 294 31.01 22.80 0.76
C SER A 294 29.82 22.61 1.72
N PRO A 295 29.54 23.57 2.63
CA PRO A 295 28.33 23.52 3.42
C PRO A 295 27.10 23.70 2.52
N TRP A 296 26.00 23.03 2.87
CA TRP A 296 24.71 23.24 2.20
C TRP A 296 23.97 24.36 2.91
N VAL A 297 23.34 25.25 2.13
CA VAL A 297 22.31 26.16 2.66
C VAL A 297 20.98 25.72 2.09
N SER A 298 20.00 25.57 2.98
CA SER A 298 18.61 25.31 2.60
C SER A 298 17.95 26.66 2.36
N GLU A 299 17.41 26.86 1.17
CA GLU A 299 16.46 27.92 0.92
C GLU A 299 15.06 27.32 0.88
N THR A 300 14.17 27.89 1.67
CA THR A 300 12.76 27.50 1.76
C THR A 300 11.94 28.50 0.95
N VAL A 301 11.21 28.01 -0.04
CA VAL A 301 10.33 28.82 -0.88
C VAL A 301 8.89 28.53 -0.47
N HIS A 302 8.13 29.59 -0.18
CA HIS A 302 6.69 29.53 0.03
C HIS A 302 6.01 29.89 -1.28
N GLU A 303 5.37 28.94 -1.96
CA GLU A 303 4.70 29.16 -3.24
C GLU A 303 3.20 29.39 -3.09
N ALA A 304 2.67 30.28 -3.94
CA ALA A 304 1.23 30.50 -4.12
C ALA A 304 0.65 29.38 -4.98
N LEU A 305 -0.41 28.75 -4.48
CA LEU A 305 -0.95 27.49 -5.01
C LEU A 305 -2.22 27.77 -5.83
N GLU A 306 -2.22 27.39 -7.11
CA GLU A 306 -3.46 27.13 -7.86
C GLU A 306 -3.83 25.65 -7.67
N GLU A 307 -5.03 25.42 -7.15
CA GLU A 307 -5.54 24.10 -6.76
C GLU A 307 -6.39 23.52 -7.90
N ASP A 308 -5.91 22.47 -8.57
CA ASP A 308 -6.73 21.66 -9.48
C ASP A 308 -7.13 20.38 -8.74
N ARG A 309 -8.38 20.32 -8.27
CA ARG A 309 -8.88 19.21 -7.45
C ARG A 309 -9.38 18.07 -8.34
N ARG A 310 -8.86 16.87 -8.09
CA ARG A 310 -9.46 15.60 -8.52
C ARG A 310 -9.80 14.75 -7.29
N ASP A 311 -10.62 13.73 -7.46
CA ASP A 311 -11.32 13.02 -6.36
C ASP A 311 -10.44 12.67 -5.14
N TRP A 312 -9.24 12.10 -5.32
CA TRP A 312 -8.38 11.59 -4.23
C TRP A 312 -7.02 12.33 -4.07
N PHE A 313 -6.64 13.17 -5.03
CA PHE A 313 -5.44 14.03 -4.97
C PHE A 313 -5.71 15.39 -5.62
N TYR A 314 -5.03 16.44 -5.16
CA TYR A 314 -4.99 17.72 -5.86
C TYR A 314 -3.58 18.02 -6.36
N ALA A 315 -3.50 18.69 -7.51
CA ALA A 315 -2.22 19.12 -8.05
C ALA A 315 -1.84 20.48 -7.47
N LEU A 316 -0.66 20.55 -6.86
CA LEU A 316 -0.02 21.82 -6.52
C LEU A 316 0.94 22.23 -7.61
N HIS A 317 0.74 23.44 -8.11
CA HIS A 317 1.61 24.08 -9.08
C HIS A 317 2.36 25.21 -8.40
N GLY A 318 3.66 25.25 -8.63
CA GLY A 318 4.53 26.30 -8.10
C GLY A 318 5.70 26.57 -9.04
N HIS A 319 6.30 27.76 -8.92
CA HIS A 319 7.48 28.14 -9.68
C HIS A 319 8.55 28.83 -8.83
N LEU A 320 9.78 28.33 -8.92
CA LEU A 320 10.95 28.90 -8.28
C LEU A 320 11.84 29.56 -9.32
N ASP A 321 12.03 30.88 -9.19
CA ASP A 321 12.97 31.64 -9.99
C ASP A 321 14.29 31.85 -9.27
N LYS A 322 15.37 31.32 -9.83
CA LYS A 322 16.69 31.43 -9.22
C LYS A 322 17.80 31.77 -10.20
N GLN A 323 18.61 32.76 -9.83
CA GLN A 323 19.84 33.09 -10.53
C GLN A 323 20.92 32.08 -10.13
N TRP A 324 21.44 31.32 -11.08
CA TRP A 324 22.57 30.42 -10.85
C TRP A 324 23.83 31.11 -11.36
N ASN A 325 24.76 31.41 -10.46
CA ASN A 325 26.11 31.90 -10.81
C ASN A 325 27.05 30.73 -11.08
#